data_AF-A0A672HQZ1-F1
#
_entry.id   AF-A0A672HQZ1-F1
#
_cell.length_a   1.000
_cell.length_b   1.000
_cell.length_c   1.000
_cell.angle_alpha   90.00
_cell.angle_beta   90.00
_cell.angle_gamma   90.00
#
_symmetry.space_group_name_H-M   'P 1'
#
loop_
_entity.id
_entity.type
_entity.pdbx_description
1 polymer ?
#
loop_
_entity_poly.entity_id
_entity_poly.type
_entity_poly.pdbx_seq_one_letter_code
_entity_poly.pdbx_strand_id
1 'polypeptide(L)'
;SAWKEEPTPVQDSLEGIHLYVDIMSEFHRPLSCCSDAAPFDSVNIAMCESLSVLCVQVPTIAVASSGGGSRAMTGFLGSLRGLQEIGVLDTVTYISGVSGSTWAMSALYREANWSQQDLNKVISAEKELMTKTIPDLFSPERLRYYREEMAEKKEQGHISSAIDFAGLHVVFLLQKVESTLSEQQMAVNEGQNPLPIYTAVNIKEDLHGSGSEDEWCEFTPYEVGFHKYGAFVQTENFGSEFFLGHIIKKLPELRIAYLLGETLVFIQYTEEFHKYRYREQNSSIYKLIDLTHTLTSDGCFVEAFDNNSRKLNICPISSSTFVFRTDLRPDAIPSRLTPSDAFLHPVDAGHSITQGCVPVLRPERDVDVIISIGFSWDGERFLKDTAVYCKDHDIPFPDADFAGLEKEPLQEVYVFEDEENPKAPIVMHFPLINLSYQQYKKPGQCERETEEEIQAGKVDVTSEDSPYTTNNLVYSPEDYDALGDLTTYNILNNKEKIQEVLRKALQKKESSL
;
A
#
# COMPACT_ATOMS: atom_id res chain seq x y z
N SER A 1 -70.20 -11.86 12.82
CA SER A 1 -69.21 -11.58 13.89
C SER A 1 -67.85 -11.65 13.26
N ALA A 2 -67.23 -10.48 13.10
CA ALA A 2 -66.00 -10.28 12.36
C ALA A 2 -64.79 -10.81 13.14
N TRP A 3 -63.88 -11.45 12.41
CA TRP A 3 -62.50 -11.64 12.82
C TRP A 3 -61.81 -10.28 12.80
N LYS A 4 -61.30 -9.84 13.96
CA LYS A 4 -60.30 -8.77 14.07
C LYS A 4 -59.01 -9.43 14.51
N GLU A 5 -58.00 -9.38 13.64
CA GLU A 5 -56.61 -9.61 14.00
C GLU A 5 -56.15 -8.47 14.92
N GLU A 6 -55.55 -8.82 16.06
CA GLU A 6 -54.77 -7.90 16.88
C GLU A 6 -53.32 -7.90 16.35
N PRO A 7 -52.66 -6.73 16.23
CA PRO A 7 -51.28 -6.65 15.74
C PRO A 7 -50.28 -7.08 16.82
N THR A 8 -49.34 -7.95 16.44
CA THR A 8 -48.20 -8.38 17.27
C THR A 8 -47.16 -7.25 17.45
N PRO A 9 -46.63 -7.03 18.67
CA PRO A 9 -45.72 -5.93 18.99
C PRO A 9 -44.25 -6.29 18.66
N VAL A 10 -43.93 -6.44 17.37
CA VAL A 10 -42.55 -6.78 16.93
C VAL A 10 -41.94 -5.71 16.02
N GLN A 11 -42.70 -4.68 15.62
CA GLN A 11 -42.19 -3.61 14.75
C GLN A 11 -41.61 -2.39 15.49
N ASP A 12 -42.04 -2.11 16.72
CA ASP A 12 -41.60 -0.91 17.45
C ASP A 12 -40.26 -1.06 18.19
N SER A 13 -39.66 -2.26 18.25
CA SER A 13 -38.37 -2.49 18.92
C SER A 13 -37.15 -2.40 18.01
N LEU A 14 -37.34 -2.36 16.68
CA LEU A 14 -36.25 -2.23 15.71
C LEU A 14 -35.95 -0.76 15.37
N GLU A 15 -36.97 0.10 15.30
CA GLU A 15 -36.76 1.55 15.09
C GLU A 15 -36.04 2.22 16.27
N GLY A 16 -36.18 1.69 17.49
CA GLY A 16 -35.46 2.20 18.67
C GLY A 16 -33.96 1.87 18.71
N ILE A 17 -33.49 0.88 17.94
CA ILE A 17 -32.06 0.50 17.86
C ILE A 17 -31.34 1.30 16.77
N HIS A 18 -32.05 1.70 15.71
CA HIS A 18 -31.48 2.47 14.61
C HIS A 18 -31.07 3.91 14.97
N LEU A 19 -31.59 4.49 16.05
CA LEU A 19 -31.32 5.89 16.41
C LEU A 19 -30.21 6.08 17.46
N TYR A 20 -29.70 5.01 18.08
CA TYR A 20 -28.78 5.10 19.22
C TYR A 20 -27.30 4.81 18.90
N VAL A 21 -27.00 4.28 17.71
CA VAL A 21 -25.64 3.86 17.32
C VAL A 21 -24.84 4.97 16.62
N ASP A 22 -25.51 5.99 16.06
CA ASP A 22 -24.83 7.08 15.32
C ASP A 22 -24.30 8.23 16.20
N ILE A 23 -24.52 8.23 17.52
CA ILE A 23 -24.23 9.41 18.36
C ILE A 23 -22.90 9.31 19.15
N MET A 24 -22.29 8.12 19.30
CA MET A 24 -21.09 7.95 20.15
C MET A 24 -20.15 6.80 19.75
N SER A 25 -20.17 6.34 18.49
CA SER A 25 -19.24 5.27 18.05
C SER A 25 -17.85 5.85 17.75
N GLU A 26 -16.80 5.13 18.14
CA GLU A 26 -15.41 5.40 17.74
C GLU A 26 -15.14 4.98 16.29
N PHE A 27 -16.06 4.20 15.69
CA PHE A 27 -16.06 3.96 14.26
C PHE A 27 -16.71 5.12 13.54
N HIS A 28 -16.04 5.60 12.51
CA HIS A 28 -16.55 6.63 11.63
C HIS A 28 -16.61 6.14 10.19
N ARG A 29 -17.36 6.89 9.39
CA ARG A 29 -17.28 6.80 7.94
C ARG A 29 -15.92 7.32 7.48
N PRO A 30 -15.45 6.89 6.30
CA PRO A 30 -14.15 7.30 5.76
C PRO A 30 -14.02 8.83 5.74
N LEU A 31 -12.82 9.35 5.97
CA LEU A 31 -12.59 10.79 6.07
C LEU A 31 -12.89 11.58 4.79
N SER A 32 -12.97 10.93 3.62
CA SER A 32 -13.52 11.53 2.39
C SER A 32 -14.99 11.95 2.52
N CYS A 33 -15.71 11.48 3.55
CA CYS A 33 -17.09 11.84 3.86
C CYS A 33 -17.23 12.87 4.99
N CYS A 34 -16.15 13.21 5.72
CA CYS A 34 -16.20 14.03 6.93
C CYS A 34 -15.34 15.31 6.81
N SER A 35 -15.75 16.34 7.54
CA SER A 35 -15.23 17.72 7.47
C SER A 35 -13.74 17.93 7.77
N ASP A 36 -13.03 16.90 8.23
CA ASP A 36 -11.60 16.97 8.56
C ASP A 36 -10.68 16.76 7.35
N ALA A 37 -11.26 16.50 6.15
CA ALA A 37 -10.53 16.56 4.88
C ALA A 37 -10.21 18.00 4.40
N ALA A 38 -10.59 19.03 5.17
CA ALA A 38 -10.40 20.44 4.84
C ALA A 38 -8.95 20.91 4.53
N PRO A 39 -7.86 20.24 4.99
CA PRO A 39 -6.51 20.63 4.58
C PRO A 39 -6.12 20.14 3.17
N PHE A 40 -6.78 19.12 2.59
CA PHE A 40 -6.36 18.52 1.32
C PHE A 40 -6.71 19.36 0.08
N ASP A 41 -7.52 20.41 0.26
CA ASP A 41 -7.78 21.41 -0.77
C ASP A 41 -6.59 22.36 -1.00
N SER A 42 -5.51 22.31 -0.21
CA SER A 42 -4.34 23.19 -0.39
C SER A 42 -3.41 22.76 -1.53
N VAL A 43 -3.37 21.47 -1.91
CA VAL A 43 -2.65 21.00 -3.12
C VAL A 43 -3.21 21.68 -4.38
N ASN A 44 -4.51 21.99 -4.37
CA ASN A 44 -5.18 22.71 -5.45
C ASN A 44 -4.64 24.15 -5.60
N ILE A 45 -4.09 24.75 -4.54
CA ILE A 45 -3.59 26.13 -4.54
C ILE A 45 -2.26 26.26 -5.28
N ALA A 46 -1.33 25.31 -5.12
CA ALA A 46 -0.02 25.35 -5.79
C ALA A 46 -0.15 25.30 -7.33
N MET A 47 -1.08 24.49 -7.84
CA MET A 47 -1.39 24.44 -9.27
C MET A 47 -2.04 25.75 -9.74
N CYS A 48 -2.94 26.34 -8.94
CA CYS A 48 -3.58 27.62 -9.24
C CYS A 48 -2.62 28.82 -9.25
N GLU A 49 -1.63 28.87 -8.36
CA GLU A 49 -0.66 29.99 -8.29
C GLU A 49 0.25 30.07 -9.52
N SER A 50 0.56 28.93 -10.14
CA SER A 50 1.32 28.89 -11.39
C SER A 50 0.53 29.37 -12.62
N LEU A 51 -0.81 29.36 -12.56
CA LEU A 51 -1.69 29.58 -13.71
C LEU A 51 -2.52 30.88 -13.66
N SER A 52 -2.54 31.63 -12.56
CA SER A 52 -3.33 32.89 -12.44
C SER A 52 -4.81 32.72 -12.83
N VAL A 53 -5.46 31.63 -12.41
CA VAL A 53 -6.87 31.34 -12.77
C VAL A 53 -7.75 31.25 -11.52
N LEU A 54 -8.86 32.01 -11.54
CA LEU A 54 -9.95 31.93 -10.57
C LEU A 54 -10.71 30.59 -10.75
N CYS A 55 -10.74 29.78 -9.68
CA CYS A 55 -11.61 28.61 -9.50
C CYS A 55 -11.61 27.59 -10.67
N VAL A 56 -10.46 26.96 -10.90
CA VAL A 56 -10.37 25.77 -11.76
C VAL A 56 -10.44 24.55 -10.84
N GLN A 57 -11.35 23.62 -11.13
CA GLN A 57 -11.35 22.31 -10.49
C GLN A 57 -10.14 21.54 -11.04
N VAL A 58 -9.13 21.31 -10.20
CA VAL A 58 -7.91 20.61 -10.62
C VAL A 58 -8.08 19.09 -10.59
N PRO A 59 -7.41 18.34 -11.47
CA PRO A 59 -7.51 16.89 -11.48
C PRO A 59 -6.88 16.30 -10.21
N THR A 60 -7.54 15.30 -9.65
CA THR A 60 -7.03 14.50 -8.54
C THR A 60 -6.08 13.45 -9.12
N ILE A 61 -4.82 13.47 -8.70
CA ILE A 61 -3.78 12.60 -9.25
C ILE A 61 -3.30 11.65 -8.15
N ALA A 62 -3.27 10.36 -8.45
CA ALA A 62 -2.74 9.34 -7.56
C ALA A 62 -1.48 8.70 -8.14
N VAL A 63 -0.51 8.40 -7.29
CA VAL A 63 0.60 7.49 -7.59
C VAL A 63 0.33 6.18 -6.86
N ALA A 64 0.30 5.06 -7.59
CA ALA A 64 0.06 3.74 -7.05
C ALA A 64 1.24 2.82 -7.39
N SER A 65 1.90 2.27 -6.36
CA SER A 65 3.13 1.50 -6.53
C SER A 65 3.01 0.07 -6.04
N SER A 66 3.59 -0.86 -6.79
CA SER A 66 3.43 -2.29 -6.56
C SER A 66 4.36 -2.82 -5.46
N GLY A 67 4.11 -4.04 -5.02
CA GLY A 67 5.04 -4.80 -4.18
C GLY A 67 6.28 -5.28 -4.94
N GLY A 68 7.23 -5.85 -4.19
CA GLY A 68 8.51 -6.34 -4.74
C GLY A 68 9.71 -6.21 -3.80
N GLY A 69 9.49 -6.13 -2.49
CA GLY A 69 10.56 -6.00 -1.49
C GLY A 69 11.51 -4.82 -1.76
N SER A 70 12.81 -5.04 -1.59
CA SER A 70 13.84 -4.02 -1.77
C SER A 70 13.87 -3.43 -3.19
N ARG A 71 13.49 -4.20 -4.21
CA ARG A 71 13.38 -3.73 -5.60
C ARG A 71 12.32 -2.64 -5.72
N ALA A 72 11.13 -2.91 -5.16
CA ALA A 72 10.05 -1.94 -5.13
C ALA A 72 10.43 -0.69 -4.31
N MET A 73 11.06 -0.86 -3.15
CA MET A 73 11.54 0.27 -2.35
C MET A 73 12.51 1.17 -3.14
N THR A 74 13.61 0.61 -3.65
CA THR A 74 14.66 1.38 -4.35
C THR A 74 14.12 1.99 -5.64
N GLY A 75 13.38 1.20 -6.44
CA GLY A 75 12.81 1.66 -7.70
C GLY A 75 11.73 2.72 -7.50
N PHE A 76 10.93 2.64 -6.43
CA PHE A 76 9.90 3.62 -6.16
C PHE A 76 10.49 4.96 -5.72
N LEU A 77 11.53 4.96 -4.88
CA LEU A 77 12.28 6.17 -4.54
C LEU A 77 12.88 6.85 -5.78
N GLY A 78 13.47 6.07 -6.70
CA GLY A 78 13.98 6.59 -7.98
C GLY A 78 12.87 7.18 -8.86
N SER A 79 11.72 6.51 -8.93
CA SER A 79 10.58 7.02 -9.71
C SER A 79 10.01 8.32 -9.12
N LEU A 80 9.89 8.42 -7.79
CA LEU A 80 9.47 9.65 -7.10
C LEU A 80 10.48 10.79 -7.29
N ARG A 81 11.79 10.50 -7.30
CA ARG A 81 12.83 11.46 -7.69
C ARG A 81 12.61 11.97 -9.11
N GLY A 82 12.33 11.07 -10.06
CA GLY A 82 11.99 11.44 -11.43
C GLY A 82 10.77 12.37 -11.50
N LEU A 83 9.70 12.06 -10.75
CA LEU A 83 8.49 12.89 -10.66
C LEU A 83 8.76 14.26 -10.04
N GLN A 84 9.63 14.34 -9.03
CA GLN A 84 10.07 15.59 -8.42
C GLN A 84 10.86 16.43 -9.42
N GLU A 85 11.83 15.85 -10.14
CA GLU A 85 12.67 16.56 -11.11
C GLU A 85 11.87 17.15 -12.28
N ILE A 86 10.77 16.52 -12.69
CA ILE A 86 9.88 17.05 -13.73
C ILE A 86 8.78 17.98 -13.20
N GLY A 87 8.71 18.20 -11.88
CA GLY A 87 7.72 19.06 -11.22
C GLY A 87 6.31 18.48 -11.16
N VAL A 88 6.15 17.15 -11.29
CA VAL A 88 4.86 16.46 -11.24
C VAL A 88 4.51 16.02 -9.82
N LEU A 89 5.50 15.76 -8.97
CA LEU A 89 5.25 15.29 -7.60
C LEU A 89 4.33 16.24 -6.80
N ASP A 90 4.47 17.56 -6.98
CA ASP A 90 3.64 18.58 -6.31
C ASP A 90 2.17 18.55 -6.76
N THR A 91 1.85 17.86 -7.86
CA THR A 91 0.48 17.71 -8.35
C THR A 91 -0.22 16.46 -7.81
N VAL A 92 0.51 15.58 -7.12
CA VAL A 92 0.00 14.29 -6.63
C VAL A 92 -0.79 14.50 -5.34
N THR A 93 -2.03 14.00 -5.31
CA THR A 93 -2.94 14.04 -4.15
C THR A 93 -2.73 12.82 -3.25
N TYR A 94 -2.59 11.63 -3.83
CA TYR A 94 -2.47 10.36 -3.10
C TYR A 94 -1.24 9.58 -3.51
N ILE A 95 -0.55 8.99 -2.53
CA ILE A 95 0.46 7.95 -2.77
C ILE A 95 -0.01 6.67 -2.08
N SER A 96 -0.19 5.60 -2.85
CA SER A 96 -0.58 4.28 -2.36
C SER A 96 0.48 3.24 -2.71
N GLY A 97 0.79 2.36 -1.77
CA GLY A 97 1.85 1.37 -1.93
C GLY A 97 1.52 0.02 -1.31
N VAL A 98 1.93 -1.05 -1.99
CA VAL A 98 1.86 -2.43 -1.52
C VAL A 98 3.26 -2.93 -1.16
N SER A 99 3.38 -3.80 -0.14
CA SER A 99 4.63 -4.50 0.21
C SER A 99 5.84 -3.56 0.26
N GLY A 100 6.96 -3.89 -0.40
CA GLY A 100 8.19 -3.08 -0.42
C GLY A 100 8.04 -1.58 -0.77
N SER A 101 7.01 -1.17 -1.53
CA SER A 101 6.76 0.27 -1.77
C SER A 101 6.37 1.02 -0.48
N THR A 102 5.75 0.33 0.48
CA THR A 102 5.44 0.89 1.80
C THR A 102 6.70 1.23 2.60
N TRP A 103 7.81 0.56 2.34
CA TRP A 103 9.09 0.82 3.02
C TRP A 103 9.63 2.19 2.57
N ALA A 104 9.60 2.44 1.26
CA ALA A 104 9.94 3.75 0.70
C ALA A 104 9.03 4.86 1.25
N MET A 105 7.70 4.62 1.32
CA MET A 105 6.78 5.57 1.94
C MET A 105 7.16 5.82 3.41
N SER A 106 7.34 4.77 4.21
CA SER A 106 7.73 4.93 5.61
C SER A 106 9.03 5.70 5.80
N ALA A 107 9.99 5.58 4.86
CA ALA A 107 11.23 6.33 4.89
C ALA A 107 11.03 7.83 4.61
N LEU A 108 10.13 8.16 3.67
CA LEU A 108 9.81 9.53 3.25
C LEU A 108 8.99 10.29 4.30
N TYR A 109 7.91 9.70 4.79
CA TYR A 109 6.94 10.36 5.67
C TYR A 109 7.42 10.57 7.13
N ARG A 110 8.69 10.30 7.42
CA ARG A 110 9.36 10.73 8.68
C ARG A 110 9.66 12.23 8.69
N GLU A 111 9.76 12.83 7.51
CA GLU A 111 10.11 14.23 7.35
C GLU A 111 8.88 15.02 6.89
N ALA A 112 8.53 16.08 7.62
CA ALA A 112 7.30 16.85 7.37
C ALA A 112 7.23 17.46 5.96
N ASN A 113 8.37 17.75 5.35
CA ASN A 113 8.47 18.45 4.07
C ASN A 113 9.25 17.63 3.03
N TRP A 114 9.15 16.29 3.08
CA TRP A 114 10.01 15.41 2.28
C TRP A 114 9.90 15.68 0.77
N SER A 115 8.71 15.97 0.23
CA SER A 115 8.51 16.19 -1.21
C SER A 115 9.07 17.54 -1.68
N GLN A 116 9.22 18.48 -0.76
CA GLN A 116 9.76 19.83 -1.01
C GLN A 116 11.28 19.90 -0.82
N GLN A 117 11.89 18.81 -0.36
CA GLN A 117 13.34 18.68 -0.21
C GLN A 117 13.93 17.78 -1.28
N ASP A 118 15.23 17.93 -1.52
CA ASP A 118 15.96 17.02 -2.41
C ASP A 118 15.85 15.56 -1.93
N LEU A 119 15.15 14.74 -2.71
CA LEU A 119 14.94 13.32 -2.43
C LEU A 119 16.25 12.53 -2.37
N ASN A 120 17.34 13.04 -2.95
CA ASN A 120 18.65 12.39 -2.86
C ASN A 120 19.15 12.25 -1.42
N LYS A 121 18.69 13.10 -0.48
CA LYS A 121 19.01 12.96 0.95
C LYS A 121 18.47 11.66 1.52
N VAL A 122 17.18 11.37 1.27
CA VAL A 122 16.53 10.14 1.74
C VAL A 122 17.11 8.94 0.99
N ILE A 123 17.27 9.04 -0.33
CA ILE A 123 17.84 7.97 -1.16
C ILE A 123 19.24 7.57 -0.68
N SER A 124 20.09 8.55 -0.35
CA SER A 124 21.45 8.30 0.14
C SER A 124 21.44 7.66 1.53
N ALA A 125 20.57 8.13 2.44
CA ALA A 125 20.44 7.56 3.78
C ALA A 125 19.97 6.10 3.72
N GLU A 126 18.95 5.81 2.89
CA GLU A 126 18.46 4.44 2.72
C GLU A 126 19.48 3.54 2.00
N LYS A 127 20.27 4.08 1.05
CA LYS A 127 21.37 3.34 0.43
C LYS A 127 22.34 2.76 1.46
N GLU A 128 22.79 3.57 2.43
CA GLU A 128 23.73 3.10 3.46
C GLU A 128 23.20 1.89 4.24
N LEU A 129 21.88 1.78 4.39
CA LEU A 129 21.21 0.73 5.15
C LEU A 129 20.92 -0.50 4.29
N MET A 130 20.47 -0.26 3.06
CA MET A 130 20.16 -1.30 2.07
C MET A 130 21.41 -1.98 1.51
N THR A 131 22.60 -1.42 1.77
CA THR A 131 23.91 -2.05 1.46
C THR A 131 24.54 -2.82 2.63
N LYS A 132 23.86 -2.91 3.79
CA LYS A 132 24.35 -3.69 4.93
C LYS A 132 24.27 -5.19 4.69
N THR A 133 24.99 -5.96 5.49
CA THR A 133 24.97 -7.42 5.35
C THR A 133 23.88 -8.04 6.22
N ILE A 134 23.28 -9.15 5.77
CA ILE A 134 22.26 -9.89 6.53
C ILE A 134 22.76 -10.30 7.95
N PRO A 135 24.01 -10.75 8.14
CA PRO A 135 24.51 -11.03 9.50
C PRO A 135 24.45 -9.85 10.47
N ASP A 136 24.57 -8.60 9.98
CA ASP A 136 24.49 -7.41 10.83
C ASP A 136 23.11 -7.25 11.48
N LEU A 137 22.05 -7.71 10.79
CA LEU A 137 20.67 -7.74 11.31
C LEU A 137 20.56 -8.52 12.63
N PHE A 138 21.46 -9.49 12.85
CA PHE A 138 21.41 -10.47 13.93
C PHE A 138 22.59 -10.38 14.89
N SER A 139 23.31 -9.25 14.88
CA SER A 139 24.32 -9.00 15.90
C SER A 139 23.72 -9.08 17.33
N PRO A 140 24.51 -9.46 18.36
CA PRO A 140 23.98 -9.64 19.72
C PRO A 140 23.27 -8.41 20.29
N GLU A 141 23.75 -7.21 19.95
CA GLU A 141 23.11 -5.95 20.33
C GLU A 141 21.71 -5.82 19.70
N ARG A 142 21.55 -6.24 18.45
CA ARG A 142 20.27 -6.20 17.73
C ARG A 142 19.28 -7.21 18.25
N LEU A 143 19.74 -8.44 18.48
CA LEU A 143 18.89 -9.47 19.11
C LEU A 143 18.39 -9.04 20.49
N ARG A 144 19.23 -8.32 21.26
CA ARG A 144 18.79 -7.72 22.53
C ARG A 144 17.74 -6.64 22.30
N TYR A 145 17.96 -5.71 21.37
CA TYR A 145 16.98 -4.68 21.02
C TYR A 145 15.63 -5.29 20.60
N TYR A 146 15.61 -6.27 19.68
CA TYR A 146 14.35 -6.92 19.28
C TYR A 146 13.64 -7.60 20.44
N ARG A 147 14.40 -8.19 21.38
CA ARG A 147 13.83 -8.79 22.59
C ARG A 147 13.18 -7.75 23.48
N GLU A 148 13.85 -6.63 23.71
CA GLU A 148 13.35 -5.53 24.53
C GLU A 148 12.05 -4.96 23.92
N GLU A 149 12.03 -4.71 22.61
CA GLU A 149 10.85 -4.23 21.87
C GLU A 149 9.66 -5.19 21.96
N MET A 150 9.89 -6.47 21.71
CA MET A 150 8.82 -7.48 21.76
C MET A 150 8.30 -7.69 23.20
N ALA A 151 9.16 -7.54 24.20
CA ALA A 151 8.78 -7.60 25.61
C ALA A 151 7.95 -6.37 26.02
N GLU A 152 8.35 -5.18 25.59
CA GLU A 152 7.60 -3.94 25.82
C GLU A 152 6.22 -3.99 25.18
N LYS A 153 6.14 -4.41 23.89
CA LYS A 153 4.87 -4.62 23.19
C LYS A 153 3.92 -5.53 23.99
N LYS A 154 4.45 -6.64 24.52
CA LYS A 154 3.67 -7.57 25.35
C LYS A 154 3.24 -6.96 26.68
N GLU A 155 4.11 -6.20 27.34
CA GLU A 155 3.80 -5.48 28.59
C GLU A 155 2.69 -4.45 28.39
N GLN A 156 2.68 -3.77 27.24
CA GLN A 156 1.61 -2.86 26.81
C GLN A 156 0.27 -3.58 26.55
N GLY A 157 0.27 -4.92 26.53
CA GLY A 157 -0.94 -5.74 26.40
C GLY A 157 -1.30 -6.11 24.96
N HIS A 158 -0.41 -5.84 24.00
CA HIS A 158 -0.55 -6.26 22.61
C HIS A 158 -0.20 -7.74 22.43
N ILE A 159 -0.71 -8.33 21.35
CA ILE A 159 -0.34 -9.69 20.92
C ILE A 159 0.98 -9.61 20.16
N SER A 160 1.91 -10.52 20.45
CA SER A 160 3.19 -10.64 19.76
C SER A 160 3.15 -11.82 18.79
N SER A 161 3.64 -11.61 17.58
CA SER A 161 3.65 -12.57 16.48
C SER A 161 5.02 -12.63 15.78
N ALA A 162 5.25 -13.65 14.95
CA ALA A 162 6.41 -13.73 14.08
C ALA A 162 6.48 -12.56 13.08
N ILE A 163 5.31 -12.03 12.68
CA ILE A 163 5.18 -10.86 11.80
C ILE A 163 5.75 -9.60 12.46
N ASP A 164 5.55 -9.45 13.77
CA ASP A 164 6.10 -8.31 14.51
C ASP A 164 7.63 -8.34 14.54
N PHE A 165 8.19 -9.52 14.77
CA PHE A 165 9.64 -9.72 14.79
C PHE A 165 10.25 -9.45 13.41
N ALA A 166 9.55 -9.85 12.35
CA ALA A 166 9.91 -9.55 10.98
C ALA A 166 9.86 -8.05 10.64
N GLY A 167 8.83 -7.34 11.12
CA GLY A 167 8.72 -5.90 10.97
C GLY A 167 9.91 -5.17 11.59
N LEU A 168 10.41 -5.64 12.74
CA LEU A 168 11.62 -5.10 13.38
C LEU A 168 12.89 -5.33 12.54
N HIS A 169 12.97 -6.42 11.77
CA HIS A 169 14.08 -6.64 10.83
C HIS A 169 14.02 -5.70 9.63
N VAL A 170 12.84 -5.51 9.04
CA VAL A 170 12.65 -4.55 7.92
C VAL A 170 13.01 -3.14 8.37
N VAL A 171 12.53 -2.71 9.53
CA VAL A 171 12.85 -1.37 10.05
C VAL A 171 14.33 -1.20 10.40
N PHE A 172 15.12 -2.27 10.50
CA PHE A 172 16.56 -2.14 10.60
C PHE A 172 17.24 -1.95 9.23
N LEU A 173 16.69 -2.54 8.17
CA LEU A 173 17.07 -2.23 6.79
C LEU A 173 16.68 -0.80 6.39
N LEU A 174 15.75 -0.20 7.15
CA LEU A 174 15.39 1.21 7.08
C LEU A 174 16.03 1.99 8.24
N GLN A 175 16.06 3.32 8.17
CA GLN A 175 16.61 4.10 9.29
C GLN A 175 15.62 4.04 10.47
N LYS A 176 16.12 3.65 11.66
CA LYS A 176 15.36 3.33 12.89
C LYS A 176 14.06 4.12 12.99
N VAL A 177 12.95 3.49 12.61
CA VAL A 177 11.63 4.12 12.65
C VAL A 177 11.04 3.87 14.04
N GLU A 178 11.33 4.76 14.98
CA GLU A 178 10.66 4.78 16.31
C GLU A 178 9.23 5.32 16.22
N SER A 179 8.87 5.89 15.08
CA SER A 179 7.61 6.60 14.91
C SER A 179 6.39 5.69 14.81
N THR A 180 5.24 6.30 15.06
CA THR A 180 3.93 5.71 14.80
C THR A 180 3.37 6.15 13.45
N LEU A 181 2.22 5.62 13.04
CA LEU A 181 1.58 6.06 11.80
C LEU A 181 0.87 7.39 12.00
N SER A 182 0.28 7.65 13.17
CA SER A 182 -0.33 8.95 13.47
C SER A 182 0.67 10.10 13.44
N GLU A 183 1.93 9.89 13.84
CA GLU A 183 2.98 10.91 13.78
C GLU A 183 3.23 11.40 12.35
N GLN A 184 2.96 10.59 11.32
CA GLN A 184 3.06 11.02 9.91
C GLN A 184 2.03 12.09 9.52
N GLN A 185 1.04 12.39 10.36
CA GLN A 185 0.15 13.56 10.15
C GLN A 185 0.97 14.84 10.03
N MET A 186 2.14 14.94 10.67
CA MET A 186 3.06 16.08 10.53
C MET A 186 3.52 16.33 9.09
N ALA A 187 3.45 15.32 8.22
CA ALA A 187 3.85 15.40 6.83
C ALA A 187 2.68 15.71 5.89
N VAL A 188 1.44 15.76 6.37
CA VAL A 188 0.27 15.96 5.49
C VAL A 188 -0.74 16.98 6.03
N ASN A 189 -0.53 17.49 7.24
CA ASN A 189 -1.41 18.44 7.92
C ASN A 189 -1.55 19.82 7.22
N GLU A 190 -0.62 20.20 6.35
CA GLU A 190 -0.65 21.44 5.57
C GLU A 190 -0.90 21.17 4.07
N GLY A 191 -1.07 19.90 3.67
CA GLY A 191 -1.14 19.47 2.27
C GLY A 191 0.20 19.64 1.52
N GLN A 192 1.31 19.63 2.26
CA GLN A 192 2.67 19.81 1.75
C GLN A 192 3.27 18.54 1.11
N ASN A 193 2.65 17.38 1.32
CA ASN A 193 2.97 16.13 0.65
C ASN A 193 1.65 15.41 0.27
N PRO A 194 1.68 14.48 -0.69
CA PRO A 194 0.54 13.60 -0.97
C PRO A 194 0.09 12.83 0.28
N LEU A 195 -1.18 12.44 0.36
CA LEU A 195 -1.64 11.58 1.47
C LEU A 195 -1.14 10.14 1.26
N PRO A 196 -0.39 9.54 2.23
CA PRO A 196 0.04 8.16 2.12
C PRO A 196 -1.07 7.20 2.50
N ILE A 197 -1.25 6.17 1.67
CA ILE A 197 -2.18 5.07 1.89
C ILE A 197 -1.40 3.76 1.86
N TYR A 198 -1.23 3.16 3.03
CA TYR A 198 -0.63 1.84 3.19
C TYR A 198 -1.74 0.78 3.12
N THR A 199 -1.42 -0.39 2.57
CA THR A 199 -2.42 -1.43 2.27
C THR A 199 -2.11 -2.77 2.90
N ALA A 200 -3.14 -3.45 3.38
CA ALA A 200 -3.13 -4.87 3.71
C ALA A 200 -4.43 -5.51 3.22
N VAL A 201 -4.50 -6.84 3.23
CA VAL A 201 -5.76 -7.58 3.05
C VAL A 201 -6.01 -8.45 4.26
N ASN A 202 -7.23 -8.44 4.79
CA ASN A 202 -7.64 -9.37 5.83
C ASN A 202 -8.13 -10.65 5.17
N ILE A 203 -7.54 -11.79 5.56
CA ILE A 203 -7.94 -13.10 5.03
C ILE A 203 -9.09 -13.68 5.85
N LYS A 204 -10.17 -14.05 5.16
CA LYS A 204 -11.26 -14.88 5.69
C LYS A 204 -11.17 -16.29 5.12
N GLU A 205 -11.23 -17.30 5.99
CA GLU A 205 -11.42 -18.70 5.55
C GLU A 205 -12.83 -18.89 4.98
N ASP A 206 -12.94 -19.47 3.77
CA ASP A 206 -14.25 -19.77 3.19
C ASP A 206 -14.93 -21.00 3.83
N LEU A 207 -16.19 -21.19 3.44
CA LEU A 207 -17.09 -22.19 4.01
C LEU A 207 -16.84 -23.61 3.51
N HIS A 208 -15.98 -23.77 2.51
CA HIS A 208 -15.79 -25.01 1.77
C HIS A 208 -14.31 -25.39 1.54
N GLY A 209 -13.35 -24.62 2.06
CA GLY A 209 -11.92 -24.83 1.85
C GLY A 209 -11.47 -24.57 0.41
N SER A 210 -12.17 -23.72 -0.34
CA SER A 210 -12.02 -23.51 -1.79
C SER A 210 -11.51 -22.11 -2.21
N GLY A 211 -11.29 -21.19 -1.26
CA GLY A 211 -10.68 -19.87 -1.50
C GLY A 211 -10.72 -18.96 -0.27
N SER A 212 -9.95 -17.86 -0.28
CA SER A 212 -10.08 -16.75 0.69
C SER A 212 -10.87 -15.61 0.07
N GLU A 213 -11.72 -14.93 0.86
CA GLU A 213 -12.17 -13.58 0.50
C GLU A 213 -11.17 -12.57 1.07
N ASP A 214 -10.56 -11.79 0.18
CA ASP A 214 -9.56 -10.80 0.55
C ASP A 214 -10.24 -9.46 0.83
N GLU A 215 -10.26 -9.05 2.09
CA GLU A 215 -10.89 -7.79 2.49
C GLU A 215 -9.83 -6.69 2.65
N TRP A 216 -9.82 -5.75 1.71
CA TRP A 216 -8.88 -4.64 1.71
C TRP A 216 -9.00 -3.77 2.96
N CYS A 217 -7.86 -3.60 3.63
CA CYS A 217 -7.67 -2.73 4.77
C CYS A 217 -6.72 -1.58 4.37
N GLU A 218 -7.13 -0.37 4.69
CA GLU A 218 -6.37 0.86 4.43
C GLU A 218 -5.81 1.41 5.73
N PHE A 219 -4.59 1.91 5.66
CA PHE A 219 -3.93 2.57 6.77
C PHE A 219 -3.42 3.92 6.29
N THR A 220 -3.88 4.98 6.93
CA THR A 220 -3.44 6.35 6.69
C THR A 220 -2.96 6.97 8.01
N PRO A 221 -2.31 8.14 8.00
CA PRO A 221 -1.96 8.83 9.23
C PRO A 221 -3.18 9.20 10.10
N TYR A 222 -4.38 9.23 9.52
CA TYR A 222 -5.61 9.66 10.23
C TYR A 222 -6.51 8.49 10.64
N GLU A 223 -6.73 7.55 9.72
CA GLU A 223 -7.66 6.44 9.93
C GLU A 223 -7.13 5.11 9.40
N VAL A 224 -7.59 4.03 10.04
CA VAL A 224 -7.38 2.64 9.62
C VAL A 224 -8.73 1.96 9.51
N GLY A 225 -8.98 1.21 8.44
CA GLY A 225 -10.27 0.54 8.31
C GLY A 225 -10.51 -0.22 7.01
N PHE A 226 -11.74 -0.69 6.90
CA PHE A 226 -12.20 -1.56 5.82
C PHE A 226 -13.19 -0.83 4.94
N HIS A 227 -12.84 -0.71 3.65
CA HIS A 227 -13.74 -0.07 2.70
C HIS A 227 -15.06 -0.84 2.55
N LYS A 228 -14.98 -2.18 2.48
CA LYS A 228 -16.14 -3.10 2.38
C LYS A 228 -17.23 -2.83 3.43
N TYR A 229 -16.82 -2.44 4.63
CA TYR A 229 -17.73 -2.18 5.76
C TYR A 229 -18.00 -0.70 6.01
N GLY A 230 -17.33 0.21 5.29
CA GLY A 230 -17.38 1.64 5.56
C GLY A 230 -16.98 1.99 7.00
N ALA A 231 -16.13 1.15 7.62
CA ALA A 231 -15.85 1.18 9.06
C ALA A 231 -14.37 1.49 9.28
N PHE A 232 -14.11 2.66 9.87
CA PHE A 232 -12.77 3.20 10.11
C PHE A 232 -12.63 3.63 11.57
N VAL A 233 -11.43 3.50 12.11
CA VAL A 233 -11.06 4.01 13.42
C VAL A 233 -9.89 4.97 13.27
N GLN A 234 -9.73 5.90 14.21
CA GLN A 234 -8.51 6.71 14.28
C GLN A 234 -7.28 5.80 14.37
N THR A 235 -6.23 6.18 13.65
CA THR A 235 -4.99 5.39 13.53
C THR A 235 -4.39 5.01 14.88
N GLU A 236 -4.39 5.94 15.83
CA GLU A 236 -3.89 5.76 17.21
C GLU A 236 -4.61 4.64 17.98
N ASN A 237 -5.86 4.36 17.62
CA ASN A 237 -6.70 3.38 18.28
C ASN A 237 -6.59 1.99 17.62
N PHE A 238 -5.90 1.86 16.48
CA PHE A 238 -5.69 0.57 15.84
C PHE A 238 -4.89 -0.38 16.75
N GLY A 239 -5.42 -1.59 16.95
CA GLY A 239 -4.88 -2.58 17.89
C GLY A 239 -5.51 -2.54 19.29
N SER A 240 -6.26 -1.48 19.65
CA SER A 240 -7.06 -1.45 20.87
C SER A 240 -8.22 -2.45 20.84
N GLU A 241 -8.81 -2.77 21.99
CA GLU A 241 -9.97 -3.68 22.05
C GLU A 241 -11.27 -2.88 21.95
N PHE A 242 -12.16 -3.33 21.05
CA PHE A 242 -13.46 -2.72 20.80
C PHE A 242 -14.61 -3.67 21.15
N PHE A 243 -15.76 -3.12 21.49
CA PHE A 243 -17.03 -3.84 21.58
C PHE A 243 -18.16 -2.94 21.11
N LEU A 244 -18.95 -3.41 20.14
CA LEU A 244 -20.06 -2.67 19.53
C LEU A 244 -19.68 -1.23 19.13
N GLY A 245 -18.50 -1.08 18.54
CA GLY A 245 -18.00 0.20 18.06
C GLY A 245 -17.48 1.16 19.14
N HIS A 246 -17.30 0.70 20.37
CA HIS A 246 -16.69 1.47 21.46
C HIS A 246 -15.39 0.83 21.93
N ILE A 247 -14.40 1.63 22.27
CA ILE A 247 -13.16 1.15 22.88
C ILE A 247 -13.47 0.65 24.30
N ILE A 248 -13.24 -0.64 24.55
CA ILE A 248 -13.36 -1.25 25.89
C ILE A 248 -12.01 -1.33 26.60
N LYS A 249 -10.90 -1.34 25.84
CA LYS A 249 -9.54 -1.28 26.37
C LYS A 249 -8.66 -0.54 25.37
N LYS A 250 -8.31 0.70 25.70
CA LYS A 250 -7.34 1.48 24.93
C LYS A 250 -5.94 0.93 25.17
N LEU A 251 -5.23 0.61 24.08
CA LEU A 251 -3.82 0.26 24.09
C LEU A 251 -3.00 1.42 23.52
N PRO A 252 -1.69 1.51 23.83
CA PRO A 252 -0.80 2.43 23.13
C PRO A 252 -0.78 2.16 21.63
N GLU A 253 -0.63 3.20 20.81
CA GLU A 253 -0.50 3.07 19.36
C GLU A 253 0.70 2.18 19.01
N LEU A 254 0.52 1.32 18.01
CA LEU A 254 1.58 0.47 17.50
C LEU A 254 2.58 1.28 16.68
N ARG A 255 3.87 1.03 16.90
CA ARG A 255 4.93 1.52 16.02
C ARG A 255 4.67 1.07 14.58
N ILE A 256 4.98 1.94 13.63
CA ILE A 256 4.83 1.65 12.20
C ILE A 256 5.64 0.42 11.77
N ALA A 257 6.72 0.09 12.50
CA ALA A 257 7.49 -1.14 12.30
C ALA A 257 6.62 -2.41 12.28
N TYR A 258 5.63 -2.49 13.18
CA TYR A 258 4.73 -3.64 13.23
C TYR A 258 3.70 -3.63 12.10
N LEU A 259 3.38 -2.47 11.54
CA LEU A 259 2.53 -2.36 10.35
C LEU A 259 3.29 -2.78 9.08
N LEU A 260 4.56 -2.36 8.95
CA LEU A 260 5.43 -2.78 7.86
C LEU A 260 5.76 -4.27 7.91
N GLY A 261 5.74 -4.88 9.09
CA GLY A 261 5.82 -6.34 9.23
C GLY A 261 4.72 -7.06 8.47
N GLU A 262 3.50 -6.52 8.46
CA GLU A 262 2.36 -7.10 7.73
C GLU A 262 2.56 -7.06 6.22
N THR A 263 3.42 -6.18 5.71
CA THR A 263 3.72 -6.02 4.29
C THR A 263 4.84 -6.98 3.82
N LEU A 264 5.08 -8.07 4.56
CA LEU A 264 6.08 -9.09 4.26
C LEU A 264 5.41 -10.44 3.93
N VAL A 265 5.00 -10.60 2.66
CA VAL A 265 4.44 -11.86 2.10
C VAL A 265 5.14 -13.13 2.61
N PHE A 266 6.48 -13.14 2.64
CA PHE A 266 7.25 -14.39 2.83
C PHE A 266 7.20 -14.95 4.25
N ILE A 267 6.96 -14.09 5.24
CA ILE A 267 6.97 -14.50 6.65
C ILE A 267 5.60 -15.04 7.07
N GLN A 268 4.54 -14.66 6.34
CA GLN A 268 3.20 -15.21 6.49
C GLN A 268 3.11 -16.69 6.04
N TYR A 269 4.08 -17.17 5.23
CA TYR A 269 4.12 -18.54 4.69
C TYR A 269 5.30 -19.39 5.19
N THR A 270 5.92 -19.04 6.31
CA THR A 270 7.12 -19.78 6.80
C THR A 270 6.93 -21.31 6.82
N GLU A 271 5.77 -21.84 7.22
CA GLU A 271 5.49 -23.28 7.20
C GLU A 271 5.39 -23.89 5.78
N GLU A 272 4.82 -23.16 4.82
CA GLU A 272 4.71 -23.58 3.41
C GLU A 272 6.08 -23.48 2.71
N PHE A 273 6.83 -22.40 2.94
CA PHE A 273 8.18 -22.21 2.41
C PHE A 273 9.17 -23.28 2.90
N HIS A 274 9.02 -23.75 4.14
CA HIS A 274 9.81 -24.87 4.65
C HIS A 274 9.56 -26.21 3.91
N LYS A 275 8.40 -26.38 3.24
CA LYS A 275 8.11 -27.57 2.41
C LYS A 275 8.82 -27.50 1.04
N TYR A 276 9.07 -26.32 0.49
CA TYR A 276 9.76 -26.11 -0.81
C TYR A 276 11.30 -26.17 -0.73
N ARG A 277 11.83 -26.99 0.19
CA ARG A 277 13.21 -27.06 0.71
C ARG A 277 14.32 -27.46 -0.27
N TYR A 278 14.23 -27.23 -1.58
CA TYR A 278 15.15 -27.88 -2.54
C TYR A 278 15.88 -27.04 -3.59
N ARG A 279 15.75 -25.70 -3.67
CA ARG A 279 16.46 -24.96 -4.74
C ARG A 279 17.31 -23.73 -4.40
N GLU A 280 17.11 -23.02 -3.29
CA GLU A 280 17.86 -21.76 -3.07
C GLU A 280 18.37 -21.55 -1.63
N GLN A 281 19.44 -22.23 -1.25
CA GLN A 281 20.10 -22.01 0.06
C GLN A 281 20.90 -20.70 0.15
N ASN A 282 21.12 -20.00 -0.98
CA ASN A 282 21.99 -18.82 -1.03
C ASN A 282 21.26 -17.47 -0.90
N SER A 283 19.94 -17.43 -1.05
CA SER A 283 19.19 -16.17 -1.02
C SER A 283 19.14 -15.54 0.38
N SER A 284 19.12 -14.20 0.40
CA SER A 284 19.10 -13.42 1.64
C SER A 284 17.80 -13.52 2.43
N ILE A 285 16.64 -13.62 1.76
CA ILE A 285 15.34 -13.79 2.44
C ILE A 285 15.24 -15.14 3.15
N TYR A 286 15.76 -16.22 2.54
CA TYR A 286 15.77 -17.54 3.19
C TYR A 286 16.65 -17.55 4.44
N LYS A 287 17.79 -16.87 4.40
CA LYS A 287 18.65 -16.70 5.57
C LYS A 287 17.94 -15.90 6.67
N LEU A 288 17.18 -14.88 6.31
CA LEU A 288 16.35 -14.12 7.26
C LEU A 288 15.30 -15.04 7.89
N ILE A 289 14.50 -15.74 7.08
CA ILE A 289 13.42 -16.64 7.53
C ILE A 289 13.94 -17.76 8.42
N ASP A 290 14.98 -18.48 7.99
CA ASP A 290 15.54 -19.62 8.73
C ASP A 290 16.10 -19.17 10.09
N LEU A 291 16.73 -18.00 10.13
CA LEU A 291 17.28 -17.45 11.36
C LEU A 291 16.17 -16.89 12.27
N THR A 292 15.15 -16.23 11.71
CA THR A 292 13.94 -15.83 12.44
C THR A 292 13.26 -17.05 13.07
N HIS A 293 13.02 -18.11 12.30
CA HIS A 293 12.40 -19.34 12.78
C HIS A 293 13.24 -20.03 13.85
N THR A 294 14.57 -20.08 13.69
CA THR A 294 15.47 -20.67 14.70
C THR A 294 15.41 -19.88 16.01
N LEU A 295 15.47 -18.55 15.93
CA LEU A 295 15.44 -17.68 17.11
C LEU A 295 14.10 -17.69 17.84
N THR A 296 12.99 -17.86 17.12
CA THR A 296 11.67 -18.01 17.73
C THR A 296 11.46 -19.39 18.34
N SER A 297 11.94 -20.45 17.70
CA SER A 297 11.81 -21.84 18.14
C SER A 297 12.69 -22.20 19.34
N ASP A 298 13.89 -21.63 19.46
CA ASP A 298 14.90 -21.96 20.48
C ASP A 298 14.63 -21.35 21.88
N GLY A 299 13.39 -21.01 22.23
CA GLY A 299 13.11 -20.49 23.57
C GLY A 299 13.14 -18.97 23.70
N CYS A 300 13.71 -18.23 22.74
CA CYS A 300 13.83 -16.77 22.87
C CYS A 300 12.52 -16.02 22.60
N PHE A 301 11.62 -16.58 21.79
CA PHE A 301 10.32 -15.98 21.43
C PHE A 301 9.20 -17.02 21.19
N VAL A 302 9.17 -18.11 21.96
CA VAL A 302 8.31 -19.32 21.74
C VAL A 302 6.81 -19.02 21.60
N GLU A 303 6.33 -17.91 22.17
CA GLU A 303 4.91 -17.54 22.09
C GLU A 303 4.51 -16.86 20.76
N ALA A 304 5.46 -16.51 19.88
CA ALA A 304 5.22 -15.72 18.67
C ALA A 304 4.67 -16.53 17.47
N PHE A 305 4.66 -17.87 17.55
CA PHE A 305 4.22 -18.74 16.44
C PHE A 305 2.74 -19.13 16.48
N ASP A 306 2.05 -18.93 17.61
CA ASP A 306 0.67 -19.41 17.79
C ASP A 306 -0.41 -18.40 17.38
N ASN A 307 -0.07 -17.19 16.90
CA ASN A 307 -1.09 -16.19 16.56
C ASN A 307 -0.62 -15.18 15.49
N ASN A 308 -1.11 -15.33 14.25
CA ASN A 308 -1.07 -14.27 13.22
C ASN A 308 -2.29 -13.33 13.31
N SER A 309 -2.98 -13.32 14.47
CA SER A 309 -4.27 -12.67 14.65
C SER A 309 -4.11 -11.38 15.47
N ARG A 310 -4.67 -10.26 15.00
CA ARG A 310 -4.77 -8.98 15.72
C ARG A 310 -6.18 -8.76 16.24
N LYS A 311 -6.38 -8.27 17.46
CA LYS A 311 -7.74 -7.97 17.95
C LYS A 311 -8.31 -6.74 17.26
N LEU A 312 -9.45 -6.88 16.59
CA LEU A 312 -10.34 -5.78 16.24
C LEU A 312 -11.76 -6.33 16.09
N ASN A 313 -12.70 -5.89 16.94
CA ASN A 313 -14.12 -6.17 16.75
C ASN A 313 -14.74 -5.01 15.98
N ILE A 314 -15.18 -5.26 14.75
CA ILE A 314 -15.91 -4.27 13.94
C ILE A 314 -17.40 -4.44 14.23
N CYS A 315 -18.17 -3.36 14.39
CA CYS A 315 -19.63 -3.47 14.43
C CYS A 315 -20.16 -3.24 13.00
N PRO A 316 -21.15 -4.01 12.50
CA PRO A 316 -21.76 -3.67 11.22
C PRO A 316 -22.57 -2.39 11.41
N ILE A 317 -22.08 -1.28 10.86
CA ILE A 317 -22.88 -0.08 10.62
C ILE A 317 -23.59 -0.34 9.29
N SER A 318 -24.93 -0.33 9.28
CA SER A 318 -25.68 -0.48 8.03
C SER A 318 -25.46 0.77 7.16
N SER A 319 -24.46 0.75 6.29
CA SER A 319 -24.28 1.78 5.27
C SER A 319 -25.10 1.43 4.02
N SER A 320 -25.54 2.46 3.30
CA SER A 320 -26.24 2.35 2.02
C SER A 320 -25.33 1.87 0.86
N THR A 321 -24.06 1.54 1.12
CA THR A 321 -23.11 0.95 0.15
C THR A 321 -23.07 -0.58 0.21
N PHE A 322 -23.84 -1.21 1.11
CA PHE A 322 -23.87 -2.66 1.24
C PHE A 322 -24.78 -3.31 0.17
N VAL A 323 -24.19 -3.85 -0.90
CA VAL A 323 -24.91 -4.59 -1.94
C VAL A 323 -24.80 -6.10 -1.65
N PHE A 324 -25.88 -6.70 -1.14
CA PHE A 324 -26.02 -8.15 -1.13
C PHE A 324 -26.17 -8.65 -2.58
N ARG A 325 -25.10 -9.17 -3.19
CA ARG A 325 -25.25 -9.98 -4.41
C ARG A 325 -25.64 -11.40 -4.01
N THR A 326 -26.71 -11.88 -4.61
CA THR A 326 -27.24 -13.22 -4.40
C THR A 326 -26.32 -14.31 -4.96
N ASP A 327 -26.23 -15.36 -4.15
CA ASP A 327 -25.87 -16.74 -4.46
C ASP A 327 -24.37 -17.05 -4.67
N LEU A 328 -23.73 -17.44 -3.56
CA LEU A 328 -22.51 -18.27 -3.40
C LEU A 328 -21.24 -17.61 -2.79
N ARG A 329 -21.25 -16.33 -2.40
CA ARG A 329 -20.12 -15.70 -1.68
C ARG A 329 -20.29 -15.75 -0.14
N PRO A 330 -19.20 -15.91 0.66
CA PRO A 330 -19.21 -15.77 2.13
C PRO A 330 -19.99 -14.55 2.66
N ASP A 331 -20.02 -13.46 1.89
CA ASP A 331 -20.81 -12.25 2.16
C ASP A 331 -22.32 -12.43 2.29
N ALA A 332 -22.86 -13.55 1.81
CA ALA A 332 -24.28 -13.86 1.94
C ALA A 332 -24.70 -14.21 3.39
N ILE A 333 -23.75 -14.47 4.30
CA ILE A 333 -24.03 -14.87 5.68
C ILE A 333 -23.46 -13.83 6.67
N PRO A 334 -24.28 -12.90 7.20
CA PRO A 334 -23.81 -11.81 8.06
C PRO A 334 -23.02 -12.24 9.30
N SER A 335 -23.35 -13.40 9.89
CA SER A 335 -22.67 -13.94 11.07
C SER A 335 -21.27 -14.50 10.78
N ARG A 336 -20.85 -14.50 9.51
CA ARG A 336 -19.54 -14.96 9.03
C ARG A 336 -18.72 -13.84 8.42
N LEU A 337 -19.20 -12.60 8.49
CA LEU A 337 -18.45 -11.40 8.13
C LEU A 337 -17.51 -10.98 9.25
N THR A 338 -16.51 -10.18 8.93
CA THR A 338 -15.46 -9.72 9.86
C THR A 338 -15.98 -9.00 11.10
N PRO A 339 -17.13 -8.29 11.07
CA PRO A 339 -17.75 -7.78 12.29
C PRO A 339 -18.10 -8.84 13.36
N SER A 340 -18.16 -10.13 12.99
CA SER A 340 -18.41 -11.22 13.94
C SER A 340 -17.12 -11.85 14.50
N ASP A 341 -15.95 -11.48 13.99
CA ASP A 341 -14.68 -12.06 14.40
C ASP A 341 -14.05 -11.30 15.57
N ALA A 342 -13.41 -12.04 16.48
CA ALA A 342 -12.66 -11.45 17.59
C ALA A 342 -11.29 -10.89 17.17
N PHE A 343 -10.76 -11.37 16.05
CA PHE A 343 -9.45 -11.03 15.53
C PHE A 343 -9.48 -10.87 14.00
N LEU A 344 -8.65 -9.96 13.50
CA LEU A 344 -8.26 -9.79 12.12
C LEU A 344 -7.00 -10.58 11.82
N HIS A 345 -6.83 -10.96 10.57
CA HIS A 345 -5.63 -11.56 10.02
C HIS A 345 -5.15 -10.72 8.83
N PRO A 346 -4.67 -9.48 9.09
CA PRO A 346 -4.11 -8.67 8.03
C PRO A 346 -2.87 -9.38 7.47
N VAL A 347 -2.75 -9.42 6.15
CA VAL A 347 -1.58 -9.90 5.44
C VAL A 347 -1.18 -8.92 4.34
N ASP A 348 -0.02 -9.15 3.75
CA ASP A 348 0.48 -8.29 2.67
C ASP A 348 -0.52 -8.30 1.51
N ALA A 349 -0.95 -7.11 1.06
CA ALA A 349 -1.89 -6.96 -0.04
C ALA A 349 -1.42 -7.61 -1.35
N GLY A 350 -0.11 -7.88 -1.49
CA GLY A 350 0.45 -8.68 -2.58
C GLY A 350 -0.12 -10.10 -2.72
N HIS A 351 -0.80 -10.62 -1.69
CA HIS A 351 -1.57 -11.86 -1.77
C HIS A 351 -2.78 -11.78 -2.69
N SER A 352 -3.38 -10.59 -2.78
CA SER A 352 -4.57 -10.35 -3.57
C SER A 352 -4.18 -9.71 -4.91
N ILE A 353 -3.83 -8.43 -4.88
CA ILE A 353 -3.39 -7.67 -6.05
C ILE A 353 -2.08 -6.99 -5.68
N THR A 354 -1.02 -7.26 -6.42
CA THR A 354 0.32 -6.77 -6.11
C THR A 354 0.50 -5.26 -6.31
N GLN A 355 -0.56 -4.51 -6.63
CA GLN A 355 -0.54 -3.10 -6.98
C GLN A 355 -1.43 -2.27 -6.06
N GLY A 356 -0.93 -1.10 -5.66
CA GLY A 356 -1.62 -0.17 -4.74
C GLY A 356 -2.79 0.61 -5.36
N CYS A 357 -3.44 0.09 -6.41
CA CYS A 357 -4.51 0.81 -7.11
C CYS A 357 -5.84 0.77 -6.35
N VAL A 358 -6.17 -0.34 -5.69
CA VAL A 358 -7.50 -0.54 -5.07
C VAL A 358 -7.89 0.58 -4.10
N PRO A 359 -7.01 1.06 -3.19
CA PRO A 359 -7.38 2.16 -2.31
C PRO A 359 -7.69 3.45 -3.09
N VAL A 360 -6.86 3.83 -4.05
CA VAL A 360 -7.05 5.12 -4.74
C VAL A 360 -8.29 5.12 -5.66
N LEU A 361 -8.83 3.95 -5.99
CA LEU A 361 -10.02 3.78 -6.82
C LEU A 361 -11.35 3.92 -6.07
N ARG A 362 -11.32 4.28 -4.79
CA ARG A 362 -12.54 4.58 -4.03
C ARG A 362 -13.32 5.71 -4.71
N PRO A 363 -14.65 5.57 -4.90
CA PRO A 363 -15.46 6.61 -5.53
C PRO A 363 -15.35 7.97 -4.82
N GLU A 364 -15.18 7.98 -3.49
CA GLU A 364 -15.08 9.22 -2.72
C GLU A 364 -13.73 9.94 -2.88
N ARG A 365 -12.71 9.30 -3.47
CA ARG A 365 -11.42 9.93 -3.77
C ARG A 365 -11.41 10.63 -5.14
N ASP A 366 -12.39 10.35 -6.00
CA ASP A 366 -12.60 11.02 -7.30
C ASP A 366 -11.29 11.21 -8.09
N VAL A 367 -10.51 10.13 -8.22
CA VAL A 367 -9.21 10.15 -8.89
C VAL A 367 -9.40 10.22 -10.41
N ASP A 368 -8.77 11.21 -11.04
CA ASP A 368 -8.83 11.42 -12.50
C ASP A 368 -7.67 10.70 -13.22
N VAL A 369 -6.49 10.64 -12.58
CA VAL A 369 -5.27 10.04 -13.15
C VAL A 369 -4.59 9.16 -12.12
N ILE A 370 -4.23 7.94 -12.53
CA ILE A 370 -3.38 7.04 -11.75
C ILE A 370 -2.05 6.87 -12.48
N ILE A 371 -0.96 7.35 -11.87
CA ILE A 371 0.40 7.01 -12.25
C ILE A 371 0.74 5.69 -11.55
N SER A 372 0.56 4.58 -12.26
CA SER A 372 0.84 3.23 -11.78
C SER A 372 2.31 2.89 -12.01
N ILE A 373 3.03 2.47 -10.98
CA ILE A 373 4.44 2.10 -11.06
C ILE A 373 4.58 0.63 -10.69
N GLY A 374 5.13 -0.16 -11.61
CA GLY A 374 5.23 -1.61 -11.51
C GLY A 374 6.63 -2.09 -11.17
N PHE A 375 6.72 -2.96 -10.17
CA PHE A 375 7.92 -3.66 -9.70
C PHE A 375 7.67 -5.15 -9.46
N SER A 376 6.51 -5.67 -9.88
CA SER A 376 6.16 -7.09 -9.71
C SER A 376 7.07 -7.98 -10.55
N TRP A 377 7.47 -9.13 -10.00
CA TRP A 377 8.22 -10.13 -10.76
C TRP A 377 7.32 -10.92 -11.71
N ASP A 378 6.02 -11.01 -11.40
CA ASP A 378 5.01 -11.72 -12.19
C ASP A 378 4.46 -10.87 -13.36
N GLY A 379 5.21 -9.83 -13.75
CA GLY A 379 4.82 -8.88 -14.78
C GLY A 379 3.59 -8.05 -14.44
N GLU A 380 2.87 -7.63 -15.48
CA GLU A 380 1.76 -6.67 -15.37
C GLU A 380 0.38 -7.34 -15.16
N ARG A 381 0.37 -8.60 -14.69
CA ARG A 381 -0.86 -9.37 -14.41
C ARG A 381 -1.81 -8.62 -13.47
N PHE A 382 -1.27 -7.83 -12.54
CA PHE A 382 -2.07 -7.06 -11.59
C PHE A 382 -3.03 -6.08 -12.26
N LEU A 383 -2.76 -5.58 -13.47
CA LEU A 383 -3.67 -4.66 -14.17
C LEU A 383 -4.97 -5.38 -14.52
N LYS A 384 -4.86 -6.62 -14.99
CA LYS A 384 -6.01 -7.49 -15.24
C LYS A 384 -6.75 -7.82 -13.94
N ASP A 385 -6.02 -8.18 -12.89
CA ASP A 385 -6.63 -8.53 -11.61
C ASP A 385 -7.34 -7.30 -10.97
N THR A 386 -6.77 -6.11 -11.13
CA THR A 386 -7.40 -4.82 -10.75
C THR A 386 -8.67 -4.57 -11.56
N ALA A 387 -8.66 -4.78 -12.88
CA ALA A 387 -9.84 -4.59 -13.71
C ALA A 387 -10.98 -5.56 -13.34
N VAL A 388 -10.63 -6.82 -13.04
CA VAL A 388 -11.60 -7.82 -12.55
C VAL A 388 -12.18 -7.39 -11.21
N TYR A 389 -11.34 -6.97 -10.27
CA TYR A 389 -11.79 -6.45 -8.98
C TYR A 389 -12.74 -5.26 -9.14
N CYS A 390 -12.36 -4.27 -9.96
CA CYS A 390 -13.19 -3.09 -10.19
C CYS A 390 -14.55 -3.45 -10.78
N LYS A 391 -14.59 -4.36 -11.76
CA LYS A 391 -15.83 -4.86 -12.34
C LYS A 391 -16.71 -5.61 -11.33
N ASP A 392 -16.11 -6.41 -10.46
CA ASP A 392 -16.82 -7.16 -9.42
C ASP A 392 -17.44 -6.25 -8.36
N HIS A 393 -16.81 -5.09 -8.10
CA HIS A 393 -17.18 -4.11 -7.09
C HIS A 393 -17.90 -2.86 -7.64
N ASP A 394 -18.28 -2.86 -8.93
CA ASP A 394 -18.93 -1.73 -9.62
C ASP A 394 -18.13 -0.41 -9.53
N ILE A 395 -16.79 -0.52 -9.53
CA ILE A 395 -15.85 0.61 -9.52
C ILE A 395 -15.43 0.95 -10.97
N PRO A 396 -15.50 2.23 -11.39
CA PRO A 396 -15.01 2.65 -12.70
C PRO A 396 -13.50 2.39 -12.85
N PHE A 397 -13.12 1.69 -13.93
CA PHE A 397 -11.73 1.45 -14.32
C PHE A 397 -11.67 1.32 -15.84
N PRO A 398 -10.54 1.66 -16.50
CA PRO A 398 -10.47 1.59 -17.96
C PRO A 398 -10.77 0.19 -18.51
N ASP A 399 -11.67 0.12 -19.50
CA ASP A 399 -11.87 -1.11 -20.28
C ASP A 399 -10.77 -1.24 -21.34
N ALA A 400 -9.74 -2.04 -21.04
CA ALA A 400 -8.63 -2.32 -21.95
C ALA A 400 -8.30 -3.81 -21.96
N ASP A 401 -7.68 -4.28 -23.05
CA ASP A 401 -7.19 -5.66 -23.14
C ASP A 401 -5.90 -5.87 -22.32
N PHE A 402 -6.04 -5.86 -20.99
CA PHE A 402 -4.94 -6.13 -20.07
C PHE A 402 -4.38 -7.55 -20.23
N ALA A 403 -5.17 -8.50 -20.75
CA ALA A 403 -4.70 -9.86 -21.01
C ALA A 403 -3.83 -9.95 -22.28
N GLY A 404 -4.01 -9.03 -23.21
CA GLY A 404 -3.20 -8.88 -24.42
C GLY A 404 -1.89 -8.11 -24.21
N LEU A 405 -1.70 -7.43 -23.08
CA LEU A 405 -0.58 -6.52 -22.84
C LEU A 405 0.80 -7.18 -23.02
N GLU A 406 0.96 -8.46 -22.66
CA GLU A 406 2.20 -9.21 -22.86
C GLU A 406 2.60 -9.37 -24.34
N LYS A 407 1.65 -9.22 -25.27
CA LYS A 407 1.87 -9.31 -26.72
C LYS A 407 2.19 -7.95 -27.33
N GLU A 408 1.93 -6.87 -26.62
CA GLU A 408 2.22 -5.52 -27.07
C GLU A 408 3.74 -5.26 -27.06
N PRO A 409 4.23 -4.36 -27.93
CA PRO A 409 5.63 -3.96 -27.90
C PRO A 409 6.00 -3.33 -26.55
N LEU A 410 7.13 -3.76 -26.00
CA LEU A 410 7.68 -3.24 -24.76
C LEU A 410 7.86 -1.71 -24.84
N GLN A 411 7.27 -1.01 -23.87
CA GLN A 411 7.34 0.44 -23.71
C GLN A 411 7.66 0.80 -22.26
N GLU A 412 8.31 1.95 -22.06
CA GLU A 412 8.57 2.49 -20.72
C GLU A 412 7.32 3.09 -20.06
N VAL A 413 6.25 3.36 -20.84
CA VAL A 413 4.95 3.79 -20.33
C VAL A 413 3.79 3.39 -21.25
N TYR A 414 2.77 2.78 -20.66
CA TYR A 414 1.48 2.51 -21.29
C TYR A 414 0.41 3.45 -20.74
N VAL A 415 -0.54 3.85 -21.58
CA VAL A 415 -1.65 4.73 -21.16
C VAL A 415 -2.95 4.04 -21.52
N PHE A 416 -3.80 3.82 -20.52
CA PHE A 416 -5.12 3.21 -20.65
C PHE A 416 -6.18 4.24 -20.34
N GLU A 417 -7.12 4.39 -21.26
CA GLU A 417 -8.23 5.33 -21.17
C GLU A 417 -9.50 4.64 -21.66
N ASP A 418 -10.62 5.07 -21.09
CA ASP A 418 -11.94 4.64 -21.51
C ASP A 418 -12.76 5.88 -21.89
N GLU A 419 -13.01 6.04 -23.20
CA GLU A 419 -13.82 7.14 -23.73
C GLU A 419 -15.32 6.92 -23.52
N GLU A 420 -15.76 5.66 -23.33
CA GLU A 420 -17.15 5.31 -23.11
C GLU A 420 -17.56 5.46 -21.64
N ASN A 421 -16.58 5.41 -20.72
CA ASN A 421 -16.77 5.63 -19.29
C ASN A 421 -15.92 6.80 -18.76
N PRO A 422 -16.41 8.06 -18.88
CA PRO A 422 -15.70 9.24 -18.40
C PRO A 422 -15.40 9.27 -16.89
N LYS A 423 -16.03 8.39 -16.10
CA LYS A 423 -15.75 8.24 -14.65
C LYS A 423 -14.54 7.36 -14.37
N ALA A 424 -14.06 6.59 -15.35
CA ALA A 424 -12.86 5.80 -15.18
C ALA A 424 -11.62 6.71 -15.21
N PRO A 425 -10.66 6.53 -14.28
CA PRO A 425 -9.42 7.30 -14.30
C PRO A 425 -8.58 6.96 -15.53
N ILE A 426 -7.78 7.92 -16.00
CA ILE A 426 -6.70 7.62 -16.94
C ILE A 426 -5.60 6.87 -16.18
N VAL A 427 -5.24 5.67 -16.61
CA VAL A 427 -4.16 4.88 -15.98
C VAL A 427 -2.91 4.96 -16.83
N MET A 428 -1.88 5.62 -16.30
CA MET A 428 -0.55 5.70 -16.91
C MET A 428 0.40 4.78 -16.17
N HIS A 429 0.76 3.67 -16.80
CA HIS A 429 1.49 2.58 -16.19
C HIS A 429 2.94 2.51 -16.65
N PHE A 430 3.86 2.57 -15.68
CA PHE A 430 5.31 2.45 -15.83
C PHE A 430 5.78 1.06 -15.37
N PRO A 431 6.08 0.13 -16.30
CA PRO A 431 6.69 -1.14 -15.94
C PRO A 431 8.16 -0.97 -15.53
N LEU A 432 8.68 -1.89 -14.71
CA LEU A 432 10.11 -1.96 -14.46
C LEU A 432 10.81 -2.57 -15.67
N ILE A 433 11.34 -1.73 -16.54
CA ILE A 433 12.01 -2.16 -17.75
C ILE A 433 13.27 -1.34 -18.03
N ASN A 434 14.28 -1.99 -18.59
CA ASN A 434 15.48 -1.33 -19.09
C ASN A 434 15.46 -1.34 -20.62
N LEU A 435 14.88 -0.31 -21.25
CA LEU A 435 14.82 -0.16 -22.72
C LEU A 435 15.84 0.87 -23.20
N SER A 436 15.43 2.14 -23.26
CA SER A 436 16.28 3.18 -23.85
C SER A 436 17.42 3.59 -22.91
N TYR A 437 17.30 3.35 -21.60
CA TYR A 437 18.35 3.58 -20.61
C TYR A 437 19.64 2.79 -20.88
N GLN A 438 19.55 1.63 -21.56
CA GLN A 438 20.71 0.87 -21.99
C GLN A 438 21.61 1.66 -22.94
N GLN A 439 21.02 2.54 -23.74
CA GLN A 439 21.73 3.35 -24.74
C GLN A 439 21.99 4.78 -24.24
N TYR A 440 21.08 5.34 -23.43
CA TYR A 440 21.12 6.75 -23.03
C TYR A 440 21.32 6.92 -21.52
N LYS A 441 22.16 7.90 -21.15
CA LYS A 441 22.39 8.29 -19.74
C LYS A 441 21.30 9.21 -19.22
N LYS A 442 20.72 10.03 -20.12
CA LYS A 442 19.69 11.03 -19.84
C LYS A 442 18.78 11.16 -21.07
N PRO A 443 17.52 11.56 -20.90
CA PRO A 443 16.62 11.84 -22.02
C PRO A 443 17.23 12.86 -22.99
N GLY A 444 16.91 12.75 -24.29
CA GLY A 444 17.33 13.73 -25.30
C GLY A 444 18.71 13.48 -25.91
N GLN A 445 19.01 12.22 -26.28
CA GLN A 445 20.18 11.83 -27.09
C GLN A 445 21.55 11.92 -26.39
N CYS A 446 21.60 11.81 -25.05
CA CYS A 446 22.86 11.66 -24.33
C CYS A 446 23.30 10.18 -24.34
N GLU A 447 23.88 9.74 -25.45
CA GLU A 447 24.34 8.35 -25.64
C GLU A 447 25.49 7.98 -24.70
N ARG A 448 25.56 6.69 -24.37
CA ARG A 448 26.69 6.07 -23.67
C ARG A 448 27.79 5.80 -24.68
N GLU A 449 28.98 6.35 -24.45
CA GLU A 449 30.09 6.30 -25.41
C GLU A 449 31.24 5.41 -24.92
N THR A 450 31.56 5.44 -23.62
CA THR A 450 32.65 4.64 -23.06
C THR A 450 32.18 3.24 -22.66
N GLU A 451 33.11 2.29 -22.56
CA GLU A 451 32.77 0.92 -22.13
C GLU A 451 32.17 0.90 -20.72
N GLU A 452 32.68 1.75 -19.82
CA GLU A 452 32.13 1.90 -18.47
C GLU A 452 30.68 2.43 -18.50
N GLU A 453 30.41 3.42 -19.36
CA GLU A 453 29.07 3.98 -19.52
C GLU A 453 28.11 2.96 -20.11
N ILE A 454 28.55 2.20 -21.13
CA ILE A 454 27.77 1.13 -21.76
C ILE A 454 27.46 0.04 -20.73
N GLN A 455 28.43 -0.35 -19.91
CA GLN A 455 28.23 -1.35 -18.87
C GLN A 455 27.27 -0.88 -17.77
N ALA A 456 27.35 0.39 -17.36
CA ALA A 456 26.41 0.99 -16.41
C ALA A 456 24.97 1.06 -16.93
N GLY A 457 24.75 1.02 -18.25
CA GLY A 457 23.42 0.93 -18.85
C GLY A 457 22.80 -0.48 -18.80
N LYS A 458 23.59 -1.53 -18.55
CA LYS A 458 23.13 -2.94 -18.56
C LYS A 458 22.57 -3.37 -17.20
N VAL A 459 21.55 -2.65 -16.73
CA VAL A 459 20.82 -2.99 -15.52
C VAL A 459 19.88 -4.16 -15.81
N ASP A 460 20.17 -5.33 -15.24
CA ASP A 460 19.37 -6.53 -15.44
C ASP A 460 18.21 -6.60 -14.45
N VAL A 461 17.00 -6.30 -14.93
CA VAL A 461 15.75 -6.35 -14.15
C VAL A 461 14.82 -7.50 -14.57
N THR A 462 15.32 -8.44 -15.39
CA THR A 462 14.47 -9.46 -16.03
C THR A 462 14.96 -10.89 -15.88
N SER A 463 16.27 -11.11 -15.73
CA SER A 463 16.82 -12.46 -15.65
C SER A 463 16.64 -13.07 -14.25
N GLU A 464 16.62 -14.40 -14.17
CA GLU A 464 16.58 -15.14 -12.90
C GLU A 464 17.81 -14.85 -12.02
N ASP A 465 18.95 -14.50 -12.62
CA ASP A 465 20.20 -14.18 -11.92
C ASP A 465 20.30 -12.69 -11.51
N SER A 466 19.25 -11.90 -11.78
CA SER A 466 19.22 -10.48 -11.45
C SER A 466 19.45 -10.24 -9.95
N PRO A 467 20.25 -9.22 -9.58
CA PRO A 467 20.41 -8.84 -8.19
C PRO A 467 19.10 -8.32 -7.58
N TYR A 468 18.13 -7.95 -8.42
CA TYR A 468 16.87 -7.36 -7.98
C TYR A 468 15.76 -8.38 -7.79
N THR A 469 15.99 -9.69 -7.80
CA THR A 469 14.94 -10.67 -7.47
C THR A 469 14.32 -10.38 -6.10
N THR A 470 13.04 -10.73 -5.90
CA THR A 470 12.31 -10.41 -4.66
C THR A 470 12.94 -11.07 -3.42
N ASN A 471 13.77 -12.09 -3.65
CA ASN A 471 14.52 -12.85 -2.65
C ASN A 471 15.76 -12.11 -2.10
N ASN A 472 16.14 -10.99 -2.71
CA ASN A 472 17.27 -10.16 -2.32
C ASN A 472 16.81 -8.94 -1.52
N LEU A 473 17.20 -8.91 -0.23
CA LEU A 473 16.85 -7.85 0.70
C LEU A 473 17.85 -6.70 0.72
N VAL A 474 19.10 -6.96 0.32
CA VAL A 474 20.21 -6.01 0.35
C VAL A 474 20.92 -6.01 -0.99
N TYR A 475 21.45 -4.86 -1.38
CA TYR A 475 22.11 -4.64 -2.67
C TYR A 475 23.56 -4.22 -2.49
N SER A 476 24.37 -4.42 -3.54
CA SER A 476 25.61 -3.67 -3.63
C SER A 476 25.30 -2.17 -3.78
N PRO A 477 26.20 -1.26 -3.34
CA PRO A 477 26.03 0.16 -3.58
C PRO A 477 25.80 0.50 -5.06
N GLU A 478 26.43 -0.23 -5.97
CA GLU A 478 26.33 -0.06 -7.41
C GLU A 478 24.97 -0.51 -7.95
N ASP A 479 24.45 -1.66 -7.50
CA ASP A 479 23.13 -2.15 -7.90
C ASP A 479 22.01 -1.24 -7.38
N TYR A 480 22.16 -0.72 -6.16
CA TYR A 480 21.19 0.23 -5.59
C TYR A 480 21.09 1.50 -6.45
N ASP A 481 22.24 2.10 -6.80
CA ASP A 481 22.27 3.29 -7.65
C ASP A 481 21.73 2.99 -9.05
N ALA A 482 22.14 1.85 -9.64
CA ALA A 482 21.73 1.46 -10.98
C ALA A 482 20.20 1.32 -11.12
N LEU A 483 19.54 0.70 -10.14
CA LEU A 483 18.07 0.58 -10.13
C LEU A 483 17.38 1.93 -9.89
N GLY A 484 17.90 2.74 -8.96
CA GLY A 484 17.37 4.08 -8.69
C GLY A 484 17.48 5.00 -9.91
N ASP A 485 18.61 4.96 -10.61
CA ASP A 485 18.86 5.77 -11.80
C ASP A 485 18.05 5.30 -13.01
N LEU A 486 17.92 3.98 -13.22
CA LEU A 486 17.05 3.43 -14.26
C LEU A 486 15.60 3.90 -14.10
N THR A 487 15.06 3.77 -12.89
CA THR A 487 13.66 4.13 -12.61
C THR A 487 13.42 5.64 -12.65
N THR A 488 14.40 6.43 -12.22
CA THR A 488 14.40 7.89 -12.42
C THR A 488 14.35 8.22 -13.91
N TYR A 489 15.26 7.63 -14.70
CA TYR A 489 15.36 7.85 -16.13
C TYR A 489 14.05 7.53 -16.85
N ASN A 490 13.38 6.41 -16.54
CA ASN A 490 12.13 6.02 -17.20
C ASN A 490 11.05 7.09 -17.01
N ILE A 491 10.97 7.73 -15.84
CA ILE A 491 10.05 8.86 -15.61
C ILE A 491 10.49 10.09 -16.41
N LEU A 492 11.77 10.47 -16.33
CA LEU A 492 12.30 11.64 -17.03
C LEU A 492 12.12 11.54 -18.55
N ASN A 493 12.34 10.36 -19.11
CA ASN A 493 12.25 10.10 -20.55
C ASN A 493 10.81 10.22 -21.07
N ASN A 494 9.82 10.04 -20.19
CA ASN A 494 8.41 10.09 -20.54
C ASN A 494 7.71 11.37 -20.03
N LYS A 495 8.48 12.41 -19.68
CA LYS A 495 7.97 13.71 -19.22
C LYS A 495 6.88 14.29 -20.11
N GLU A 496 7.08 14.28 -21.43
CA GLU A 496 6.12 14.87 -22.37
C GLU A 496 4.77 14.14 -22.35
N LYS A 497 4.81 12.80 -22.28
CA LYS A 497 3.62 11.93 -22.22
C LYS A 497 2.89 12.08 -20.88
N ILE A 498 3.62 12.20 -19.78
CA ILE A 498 3.04 12.53 -18.46
C ILE A 498 2.29 13.86 -18.54
N GLN A 499 2.94 14.92 -19.05
CA GLN A 499 2.33 16.24 -19.16
C GLN A 499 1.13 16.26 -20.13
N GLU A 500 1.13 15.44 -21.17
CA GLU A 500 -0.01 15.26 -22.07
C GLU A 500 -1.22 14.67 -21.36
N VAL A 501 -1.03 13.58 -20.61
CA VAL A 501 -2.10 12.96 -19.80
C VAL A 501 -2.66 13.93 -18.78
N LEU A 502 -1.80 14.65 -18.04
CA LEU A 502 -2.24 15.63 -17.05
C LEU A 502 -3.03 16.79 -17.67
N ARG A 503 -2.59 17.30 -18.83
CA ARG A 503 -3.34 18.33 -19.58
C ARG A 503 -4.70 17.80 -20.04
N LYS A 504 -4.77 16.55 -20.49
CA LYS A 504 -6.03 15.92 -20.91
C LYS A 504 -7.00 15.74 -19.73
N ALA A 505 -6.50 15.33 -18.56
CA ALA A 505 -7.31 15.21 -17.35
C ALA A 505 -7.88 16.57 -16.91
N LEU A 506 -7.06 17.63 -16.93
CA LEU A 506 -7.52 18.99 -16.65
C LEU A 506 -8.65 19.42 -17.60
N GLN A 507 -8.49 19.18 -18.91
CA GLN A 507 -9.52 19.48 -19.90
C GLN A 507 -10.82 18.70 -19.69
N LYS A 508 -10.74 17.41 -19.31
CA LYS A 508 -11.93 16.60 -18.98
C LYS A 508 -12.67 17.18 -17.77
N LYS A 509 -11.94 17.64 -16.74
CA LYS A 509 -12.53 18.22 -15.53
C LYS A 509 -13.18 19.57 -15.80
N GLU A 510 -12.51 20.43 -16.58
CA GLU A 510 -13.09 21.71 -17.05
C GLU A 510 -14.35 21.53 -17.89
N SER A 511 -14.43 20.46 -18.70
CA SER A 511 -15.58 20.18 -19.57
C SER A 511 -16.77 19.54 -18.84
N SER A 512 -16.56 19.06 -17.60
CA SER A 512 -17.59 18.41 -16.78
C SER A 512 -18.32 19.40 -15.86
N LEU A 513 -17.87 20.66 -15.82
CA LEU A 513 -18.51 21.82 -15.20
C LEU A 513 -19.56 22.43 -16.15
#